data_AF-A0A820J4X1-F1
#
_entry.id   AF-A0A820J4X1-F1
#
_cell.length_a   1.000
_cell.length_b   1.000
_cell.length_c   1.000
_cell.angle_alpha   90.00
_cell.angle_beta   90.00
_cell.angle_gamma   90.00
#
_symmetry.space_group_name_H-M   'P 1'
#
loop_
_entity.id
_entity.type
_entity.pdbx_description
1 polymer ?
#
loop_
_entity_poly.entity_id
_entity_poly.type
_entity_poly.pdbx_seq_one_letter_code
_entity_poly.pdbx_strand_id
1 'polypeptide(L)'
;MQLMNVVDSSSCKYTNNRHTSKRCQRCKTLKQASKIQVKIYECPMPLEHESALVIIFELQMTIEITCYRDTIWQFINRPKPQPESRMHEWLTVSPYDSKLKPFYTGPSNRKVKLVSSTKSITQTHYSTPPSIVSTPAKDFLFENSLKIQISPIKPLEFEDECRILTPQLDHPDYKQLQFTINTTQFIQNHVIVQLSNYSPSLKPAQLVEFDSFRSGHRLQWWNLLSIFEMDSLSFAEESVAILIIHSILQYGPLISGSSTLSNSWCPESHQHLLEDHFIDELISRLDRHLDDCDLNWQNELVLVVITMITMRVLTICNATRVDNVVNLAIKCRKIGEKWIDLISKSIQTISPSALDEVEKLRLKIVNVGVSCILTFSTDQDRISLLL
;
A
#
# COMPACT_ATOMS: atom_id res chain seq x y z
N MET A 1 -43.27 -31.81 -0.61
CA MET A 1 -43.52 -32.89 0.37
C MET A 1 -44.81 -33.67 0.08
N GLN A 2 -45.94 -33.02 -0.20
CA GLN A 2 -47.23 -33.73 -0.40
C GLN A 2 -47.27 -34.71 -1.58
N LEU A 3 -46.61 -34.43 -2.71
CA LEU A 3 -46.69 -35.29 -3.90
C LEU A 3 -45.95 -36.63 -3.74
N MET A 4 -44.76 -36.65 -3.14
CA MET A 4 -44.00 -37.89 -2.92
C MET A 4 -44.66 -38.77 -1.87
N ASN A 5 -45.22 -38.19 -0.79
CA ASN A 5 -46.03 -38.95 0.16
C ASN A 5 -47.23 -39.64 -0.50
N VAL A 6 -47.87 -38.99 -1.49
CA VAL A 6 -48.95 -39.59 -2.29
C VAL A 6 -48.43 -40.66 -3.23
N VAL A 7 -47.24 -40.48 -3.83
CA VAL A 7 -46.61 -41.53 -4.64
C VAL A 7 -46.31 -42.76 -3.79
N ASP A 8 -45.69 -42.58 -2.62
CA ASP A 8 -45.23 -43.68 -1.75
C ASP A 8 -46.40 -44.43 -1.11
N SER A 9 -47.50 -43.75 -0.79
CA SER A 9 -48.72 -44.35 -0.25
C SER A 9 -49.67 -44.93 -1.30
N SER A 10 -49.39 -44.76 -2.60
CA SER A 10 -50.23 -45.30 -3.68
C SER A 10 -49.52 -46.41 -4.45
N SER A 11 -50.28 -47.37 -4.98
CA SER A 11 -49.75 -48.44 -5.85
C SER A 11 -50.27 -48.31 -7.28
N CYS A 12 -49.49 -48.79 -8.24
CA CYS A 12 -49.96 -48.88 -9.63
C CYS A 12 -51.07 -49.94 -9.72
N LYS A 13 -52.26 -49.53 -10.16
CA LYS A 13 -53.35 -50.47 -10.46
C LYS A 13 -53.12 -51.10 -11.84
N TYR A 14 -53.31 -52.42 -11.91
CA TYR A 14 -53.22 -53.23 -13.13
C TYR A 14 -54.60 -53.83 -13.41
N THR A 15 -55.04 -53.79 -14.68
CA THR A 15 -56.26 -54.43 -15.15
C THR A 15 -55.89 -55.37 -16.28
N ASN A 16 -56.17 -56.68 -16.16
CA ASN A 16 -55.75 -57.72 -17.10
C ASN A 16 -54.24 -57.69 -17.41
N ASN A 17 -53.39 -57.59 -16.38
CA ASN A 17 -51.93 -57.42 -16.49
C ASN A 17 -51.46 -56.21 -17.31
N ARG A 18 -52.36 -55.28 -17.68
CA ARG A 18 -52.03 -54.06 -18.41
C ARG A 18 -52.13 -52.85 -17.49
N HIS A 19 -51.09 -52.03 -17.52
CA HIS A 19 -51.02 -50.78 -16.77
C HIS A 19 -51.24 -49.57 -17.67
N THR A 20 -52.24 -48.75 -17.35
CA THR A 20 -52.52 -47.51 -18.09
C THR A 20 -51.96 -46.32 -17.33
N SER A 21 -50.71 -45.93 -17.64
CA SER A 21 -50.00 -44.82 -16.96
C SER A 21 -50.79 -43.50 -16.97
N LYS A 22 -51.52 -43.20 -18.06
CA LYS A 22 -52.36 -41.99 -18.19
C LYS A 22 -53.55 -41.95 -17.24
N ARG A 23 -54.03 -43.10 -16.75
CA ARG A 23 -55.17 -43.20 -15.82
C ARG A 23 -54.74 -43.52 -14.38
N CYS A 24 -53.48 -43.89 -14.17
CA CYS A 24 -52.92 -44.17 -12.86
C CYS A 24 -52.62 -42.87 -12.10
N GLN A 25 -53.21 -42.72 -10.92
CA GLN A 25 -52.97 -41.54 -10.07
C GLN A 25 -51.50 -41.46 -9.63
N ARG A 26 -50.87 -42.58 -9.21
CA ARG A 26 -49.44 -42.64 -8.87
C ARG A 26 -48.57 -42.11 -10.02
N CYS A 27 -48.79 -42.56 -11.25
CA CYS A 27 -48.01 -42.14 -12.41
C CYS A 27 -48.26 -40.68 -12.79
N LYS A 28 -49.49 -40.18 -12.63
CA LYS A 28 -49.80 -38.75 -12.81
C LYS A 28 -49.06 -37.89 -11.79
N THR A 29 -49.11 -38.27 -10.52
CA THR A 29 -48.43 -37.56 -9.43
C THR A 29 -46.91 -37.63 -9.59
N LEU A 30 -46.35 -38.77 -10.00
CA LEU A 30 -44.93 -38.92 -10.31
C LEU A 30 -44.50 -38.01 -11.47
N LYS A 31 -45.31 -37.93 -12.53
CA LYS A 31 -45.06 -37.03 -13.68
C LYS A 31 -45.22 -35.56 -13.31
N GLN A 32 -46.08 -35.23 -12.34
CA GLN A 32 -46.18 -33.89 -11.79
C GLN A 32 -44.95 -33.55 -10.95
N ALA A 33 -44.50 -34.46 -10.09
CA ALA A 33 -43.30 -34.30 -9.29
C ALA A 33 -42.04 -34.18 -10.18
N SER A 34 -41.92 -34.98 -11.24
CA SER A 34 -40.79 -34.92 -12.18
C SER A 34 -40.73 -33.64 -13.01
N LYS A 35 -41.81 -32.86 -13.05
CA LYS A 35 -41.83 -31.54 -13.71
C LYS A 35 -41.40 -30.41 -12.79
N ILE A 36 -41.29 -30.65 -11.49
CA ILE A 36 -40.79 -29.64 -10.54
C ILE A 36 -39.28 -29.52 -10.78
N GLN A 37 -38.84 -28.32 -11.14
CA GLN A 37 -37.43 -27.98 -11.28
C GLN A 37 -36.99 -27.20 -10.06
N VAL A 38 -36.02 -27.74 -9.34
CA VAL A 38 -35.34 -27.06 -8.23
C VAL A 38 -33.91 -26.81 -8.67
N LYS A 39 -33.48 -25.55 -8.68
CA LYS A 39 -32.09 -25.20 -8.99
C LYS A 39 -31.19 -25.71 -7.86
N ILE A 40 -29.99 -26.13 -8.22
CA ILE A 40 -28.94 -26.36 -7.22
C ILE A 40 -28.65 -25.05 -6.48
N TYR A 41 -28.26 -25.18 -5.23
CA TYR A 41 -27.82 -24.09 -4.38
C TYR A 41 -26.34 -24.28 -4.06
N GLU A 42 -25.53 -23.29 -4.38
CA GLU A 42 -24.14 -23.20 -3.94
C GLU A 42 -24.06 -22.15 -2.83
N CYS A 43 -23.45 -22.51 -1.70
CA CYS A 43 -23.25 -21.58 -0.60
C CYS A 43 -22.34 -20.42 -1.05
N PRO A 44 -22.78 -19.14 -0.99
CA PRO A 44 -21.97 -18.01 -1.40
C PRO A 44 -20.70 -17.80 -0.55
N MET A 45 -20.68 -18.31 0.68
CA MET A 45 -19.55 -18.22 1.58
C MET A 45 -18.87 -19.58 1.72
N PRO A 46 -17.53 -19.64 1.76
CA PRO A 46 -16.79 -20.85 2.07
C PRO A 46 -17.01 -21.23 3.53
N LEU A 47 -16.86 -22.53 3.83
CA LEU A 47 -16.95 -23.05 5.19
C LEU A 47 -15.71 -22.72 6.03
N GLU A 48 -14.55 -22.63 5.38
CA GLU A 48 -13.32 -22.27 6.04
C GLU A 48 -13.38 -20.82 6.53
N HIS A 49 -13.11 -20.65 7.83
CA HIS A 49 -13.28 -19.36 8.51
C HIS A 49 -12.36 -18.27 7.95
N GLU A 50 -11.08 -18.59 7.73
CA GLU A 50 -10.09 -17.65 7.20
C GLU A 50 -10.48 -17.16 5.81
N SER A 51 -10.86 -18.09 4.94
CA SER A 51 -11.41 -17.82 3.62
C SER A 51 -12.66 -16.91 3.69
N ALA A 52 -13.57 -17.17 4.63
CA ALA A 52 -14.73 -16.31 4.85
C ALA A 52 -14.35 -14.87 5.24
N LEU A 53 -13.35 -14.71 6.12
CA LEU A 53 -12.86 -13.39 6.55
C LEU A 53 -12.25 -12.60 5.40
N VAL A 54 -11.48 -13.24 4.52
CA VAL A 54 -10.89 -12.57 3.34
C VAL A 54 -11.98 -11.99 2.45
N ILE A 55 -13.09 -12.72 2.25
CA ILE A 55 -14.21 -12.25 1.42
C ILE A 55 -14.90 -11.06 2.07
N ILE A 56 -15.16 -11.14 3.37
CA ILE A 56 -15.79 -10.05 4.13
C ILE A 56 -14.90 -8.80 4.06
N PHE A 57 -13.59 -8.97 4.25
CA PHE A 57 -12.62 -7.90 4.12
C PHE A 57 -12.64 -7.28 2.72
N GLU A 58 -12.65 -8.08 1.66
CA GLU A 58 -12.74 -7.58 0.27
C GLU A 58 -14.08 -6.91 -0.06
N LEU A 59 -15.16 -7.29 0.62
CA LEU A 59 -16.47 -6.67 0.48
C LEU A 59 -16.55 -5.32 1.20
N GLN A 60 -15.94 -5.22 2.38
CA GLN A 60 -16.08 -4.09 3.29
C GLN A 60 -14.79 -3.28 3.48
N MET A 61 -13.82 -3.44 2.58
CA MET A 61 -12.56 -2.70 2.62
C MET A 61 -12.81 -1.20 2.56
N THR A 62 -12.12 -0.43 3.40
CA THR A 62 -12.18 1.03 3.33
C THR A 62 -11.51 1.53 2.06
N ILE A 63 -11.86 2.75 1.63
CA ILE A 63 -11.33 3.32 0.39
C ILE A 63 -9.82 3.54 0.47
N GLU A 64 -9.30 3.90 1.64
CA GLU A 64 -7.88 4.16 1.89
C GLU A 64 -7.05 2.88 1.67
N ILE A 65 -7.47 1.77 2.28
CA ILE A 65 -6.79 0.47 2.12
C ILE A 65 -6.93 -0.02 0.67
N THR A 66 -8.09 0.19 0.05
CA THR A 66 -8.32 -0.16 -1.36
C THR A 66 -7.35 0.60 -2.27
N CYS A 67 -7.26 1.92 -2.11
CA CYS A 67 -6.35 2.77 -2.89
C CYS A 67 -4.89 2.38 -2.67
N TYR A 68 -4.49 2.13 -1.42
CA TYR A 68 -3.13 1.73 -1.07
C TYR A 68 -2.74 0.39 -1.70
N ARG A 69 -3.58 -0.65 -1.51
CA ARG A 69 -3.36 -1.98 -2.08
C ARG A 69 -3.32 -1.93 -3.61
N ASP A 70 -4.30 -1.28 -4.23
CA ASP A 70 -4.38 -1.18 -5.69
C ASP A 70 -3.15 -0.45 -6.24
N THR A 71 -2.67 0.59 -5.57
CA THR A 71 -1.46 1.33 -5.95
C THR A 71 -0.19 0.46 -5.84
N ILE A 72 0.05 -0.17 -4.69
CA ILE A 72 1.21 -1.06 -4.48
C ILE A 72 1.22 -2.20 -5.49
N TRP A 73 0.06 -2.83 -5.68
CA TRP A 73 -0.06 -3.96 -6.60
C TRP A 73 0.40 -3.58 -8.01
N GLN A 74 0.06 -2.38 -8.49
CA GLN A 74 0.45 -1.92 -9.84
C GLN A 74 1.95 -1.75 -9.95
N PHE A 75 2.61 -1.20 -8.93
CA PHE A 75 4.06 -1.05 -8.94
C PHE A 75 4.77 -2.39 -8.96
N ILE A 76 4.34 -3.34 -8.11
CA ILE A 76 4.95 -4.67 -8.04
C ILE A 76 4.76 -5.46 -9.34
N ASN A 77 3.57 -5.39 -9.93
CA ASN A 77 3.19 -6.23 -11.08
C ASN A 77 3.33 -5.52 -12.42
N ARG A 78 3.91 -4.32 -12.45
CA ARG A 78 4.22 -3.58 -13.66
C ARG A 78 4.92 -4.40 -14.77
N PRO A 79 5.85 -5.33 -14.46
CA PRO A 79 6.48 -6.16 -15.49
C PRO A 79 5.54 -7.17 -16.16
N LYS A 80 4.43 -7.53 -15.51
CA LYS A 80 3.44 -8.52 -15.97
C LYS A 80 2.02 -8.06 -15.61
N PRO A 81 1.44 -7.12 -16.37
CA PRO A 81 0.17 -6.48 -16.00
C PRO A 81 -1.06 -7.39 -16.09
N GLN A 82 -0.95 -8.60 -16.65
CA GLN A 82 -2.06 -9.54 -16.79
C GLN A 82 -1.78 -10.89 -16.12
N PRO A 83 -2.77 -11.48 -15.44
CA PRO A 83 -2.66 -12.83 -14.90
C PRO A 83 -2.51 -13.84 -16.05
N GLU A 84 -1.65 -14.83 -15.85
CA GLU A 84 -1.32 -15.86 -16.86
C GLU A 84 -2.51 -16.79 -17.20
N SER A 85 -3.58 -16.79 -16.40
CA SER A 85 -4.76 -17.65 -16.57
C SER A 85 -6.09 -16.90 -16.51
N ARG A 86 -7.10 -17.43 -17.21
CA ARG A 86 -8.48 -16.92 -17.16
C ARG A 86 -9.09 -17.12 -15.76
N MET A 87 -9.24 -16.03 -15.03
CA MET A 87 -9.89 -16.02 -13.70
C MET A 87 -11.37 -15.64 -13.79
N HIS A 88 -12.15 -16.07 -12.79
CA HIS A 88 -13.58 -15.79 -12.63
C HIS A 88 -13.80 -14.71 -11.56
N GLU A 89 -14.32 -13.55 -11.93
CA GLU A 89 -14.65 -12.48 -10.97
C GLU A 89 -15.86 -12.86 -10.12
N TRP A 90 -15.67 -12.93 -8.80
CA TRP A 90 -16.68 -13.44 -7.87
C TRP A 90 -18.01 -12.69 -7.96
N LEU A 91 -17.98 -11.36 -7.91
CA LEU A 91 -19.19 -10.54 -7.92
C LEU A 91 -19.90 -10.46 -9.28
N THR A 92 -19.44 -11.24 -10.27
CA THR A 92 -20.08 -11.36 -11.60
C THR A 92 -20.64 -12.76 -11.87
N VAL A 93 -20.46 -13.70 -10.93
CA VAL A 93 -20.87 -15.09 -11.06
C VAL A 93 -22.06 -15.36 -10.16
N SER A 94 -23.09 -16.06 -10.66
CA SER A 94 -24.22 -16.49 -9.83
C SER A 94 -23.79 -17.64 -8.90
N PRO A 95 -24.29 -17.74 -7.65
CA PRO A 95 -25.23 -16.84 -6.98
C PRO A 95 -24.56 -15.62 -6.29
N TYR A 96 -23.23 -15.54 -6.32
CA TYR A 96 -22.41 -14.56 -5.61
C TYR A 96 -22.74 -13.10 -5.96
N ASP A 97 -22.98 -12.82 -7.23
CA ASP A 97 -23.41 -11.51 -7.73
C ASP A 97 -24.66 -10.97 -7.02
N SER A 98 -25.64 -11.83 -6.73
CA SER A 98 -26.89 -11.46 -6.08
C SER A 98 -26.81 -11.50 -4.55
N LYS A 99 -25.95 -12.37 -4.00
CA LYS A 99 -25.88 -12.63 -2.55
C LYS A 99 -24.83 -11.80 -1.84
N LEU A 100 -23.72 -11.47 -2.50
CA LEU A 100 -22.58 -10.78 -1.89
C LEU A 100 -22.51 -9.30 -2.28
N LYS A 101 -22.90 -8.95 -3.51
CA LYS A 101 -22.84 -7.56 -4.00
C LYS A 101 -23.59 -6.54 -3.12
N PRO A 102 -24.72 -6.85 -2.46
CA PRO A 102 -25.36 -5.92 -1.53
C PRO A 102 -24.49 -5.49 -0.34
N PHE A 103 -23.46 -6.27 0.01
CA PHE A 103 -22.54 -5.99 1.11
C PHE A 103 -21.27 -5.26 0.66
N TYR A 104 -21.10 -5.04 -0.64
CA TYR A 104 -19.93 -4.37 -1.18
C TYR A 104 -19.99 -2.87 -0.94
N THR A 105 -19.00 -2.31 -0.25
CA THR A 105 -18.91 -0.87 0.08
C THR A 105 -17.82 -0.12 -0.69
N GLY A 106 -16.98 -0.84 -1.45
CA GLY A 106 -15.85 -0.25 -2.15
C GLY A 106 -16.20 0.48 -3.46
N PRO A 107 -15.21 1.12 -4.11
CA PRO A 107 -15.41 1.85 -5.36
C PRO A 107 -15.71 0.91 -6.53
N SER A 108 -16.49 1.40 -7.51
CA SER A 108 -16.80 0.62 -8.73
C SER A 108 -15.60 0.41 -9.65
N ASN A 109 -14.62 1.34 -9.64
CA ASN A 109 -13.43 1.34 -10.49
C ASN A 109 -12.16 0.80 -9.78
N ARG A 110 -12.32 -0.14 -8.85
CA ARG A 110 -11.16 -0.86 -8.27
C ARG A 110 -10.37 -1.60 -9.34
N LYS A 111 -9.06 -1.68 -9.15
CA LYS A 111 -8.10 -2.29 -10.07
C LYS A 111 -7.77 -3.72 -9.69
N VAL A 112 -7.79 -4.03 -8.39
CA VAL A 112 -7.69 -5.39 -7.87
C VAL A 112 -9.08 -5.88 -7.45
N LYS A 113 -9.43 -7.12 -7.79
CA LYS A 113 -10.71 -7.73 -7.44
C LYS A 113 -10.53 -9.14 -6.89
N LEU A 114 -11.54 -9.56 -6.13
CA LEU A 114 -11.72 -10.94 -5.71
C LEU A 114 -12.13 -11.81 -6.91
N VAL A 115 -11.31 -12.82 -7.20
CA VAL A 115 -11.45 -13.73 -8.33
C VAL A 115 -11.26 -15.19 -7.90
N SER A 116 -11.50 -16.12 -8.82
CA SER A 116 -11.28 -17.55 -8.63
C SER A 116 -10.69 -18.21 -9.86
N SER A 117 -9.80 -19.17 -9.63
CA SER A 117 -9.27 -20.08 -10.67
C SER A 117 -10.25 -21.22 -11.01
N THR A 118 -11.22 -21.50 -10.15
CA THR A 118 -12.29 -22.48 -10.38
C THR A 118 -13.61 -21.82 -10.73
N LYS A 119 -14.47 -22.54 -11.45
CA LYS A 119 -15.85 -22.11 -11.77
C LYS A 119 -16.79 -22.41 -10.61
N SER A 120 -17.82 -21.58 -10.47
CA SER A 120 -19.00 -21.90 -9.66
C SER A 120 -19.66 -23.16 -10.21
N ILE A 121 -20.14 -24.04 -9.34
CA ILE A 121 -20.85 -25.24 -9.76
C ILE A 121 -22.11 -24.91 -10.58
N THR A 122 -22.71 -23.74 -10.34
CA THR A 122 -23.84 -23.22 -11.13
C THR A 122 -23.49 -22.89 -12.58
N GLN A 123 -22.21 -22.82 -12.92
CA GLN A 123 -21.69 -22.62 -14.28
C GLN A 123 -21.09 -23.89 -14.90
N THR A 124 -21.23 -25.04 -14.23
CA THR A 124 -20.76 -26.33 -14.72
C THR A 124 -21.92 -27.18 -15.24
N HIS A 125 -21.62 -28.37 -15.77
CA HIS A 125 -22.64 -29.32 -16.21
C HIS A 125 -23.59 -29.78 -15.09
N TYR A 126 -23.18 -29.66 -13.82
CA TYR A 126 -24.01 -29.92 -12.64
C TYR A 126 -25.13 -28.89 -12.42
N SER A 127 -25.11 -27.76 -13.14
CA SER A 127 -26.17 -26.74 -13.08
C SER A 127 -27.53 -27.21 -13.60
N THR A 128 -27.55 -28.28 -14.40
CA THR A 128 -28.79 -28.87 -14.91
C THR A 128 -29.59 -29.44 -13.74
N PRO A 129 -30.82 -28.95 -13.47
CA PRO A 129 -31.61 -29.36 -12.31
C PRO A 129 -31.83 -30.88 -12.28
N PRO A 130 -31.32 -31.60 -11.27
CA PRO A 130 -31.58 -33.02 -11.16
C PRO A 130 -33.05 -33.25 -10.77
N SER A 131 -33.58 -34.43 -11.11
CA SER A 131 -34.98 -34.76 -10.82
C SER A 131 -35.19 -34.86 -9.31
N ILE A 132 -36.13 -34.09 -8.76
CA ILE A 132 -36.49 -34.13 -7.33
C ILE A 132 -37.03 -35.51 -6.89
N VAL A 133 -37.47 -36.32 -7.85
CA VAL A 133 -38.04 -37.65 -7.59
C VAL A 133 -36.96 -38.68 -7.26
N SER A 134 -35.78 -38.56 -7.86
CA SER A 134 -34.71 -39.56 -7.79
C SER A 134 -33.46 -39.09 -7.05
N THR A 135 -33.42 -37.81 -6.68
CA THR A 135 -32.20 -37.16 -6.19
C THR A 135 -32.39 -36.76 -4.73
N PRO A 136 -31.49 -37.17 -3.82
CA PRO A 136 -31.57 -36.79 -2.41
C PRO A 136 -31.28 -35.28 -2.24
N ALA A 137 -31.85 -34.68 -1.19
CA ALA A 137 -31.75 -33.23 -0.96
C ALA A 137 -30.30 -32.71 -0.87
N LYS A 138 -29.37 -33.52 -0.33
CA LYS A 138 -27.95 -33.17 -0.23
C LYS A 138 -27.29 -32.90 -1.59
N ASP A 139 -27.76 -33.54 -2.66
CA ASP A 139 -27.18 -33.37 -4.01
C ASP A 139 -27.70 -32.10 -4.70
N PHE A 140 -28.59 -31.33 -4.03
CA PHE A 140 -28.98 -29.99 -4.45
C PHE A 140 -28.19 -28.89 -3.70
N LEU A 141 -27.45 -29.24 -2.64
CA LEU A 141 -26.78 -28.29 -1.75
C LEU A 141 -25.27 -28.49 -1.88
N PHE A 142 -24.59 -27.48 -2.42
CA PHE A 142 -23.15 -27.50 -2.62
C PHE A 142 -22.48 -26.45 -1.75
N GLU A 143 -21.31 -26.81 -1.25
CA GLU A 143 -20.36 -25.85 -0.67
C GLU A 143 -19.80 -24.93 -1.76
N ASN A 144 -19.24 -23.80 -1.34
CA ASN A 144 -18.56 -22.86 -2.22
C ASN A 144 -17.46 -23.58 -3.02
N SER A 145 -17.53 -23.54 -4.35
CA SER A 145 -16.54 -24.17 -5.23
C SER A 145 -15.50 -23.20 -5.77
N LEU A 146 -15.57 -21.91 -5.40
CA LEU A 146 -14.63 -20.87 -5.82
C LEU A 146 -13.39 -20.89 -4.94
N LYS A 147 -12.21 -20.80 -5.55
CA LYS A 147 -10.95 -20.61 -4.83
C LYS A 147 -10.67 -19.13 -4.67
N ILE A 148 -10.50 -18.66 -3.45
CA ILE A 148 -10.20 -17.26 -3.16
C ILE A 148 -8.85 -16.89 -3.75
N GLN A 149 -8.87 -15.87 -4.62
CA GLN A 149 -7.68 -15.22 -5.13
C GLN A 149 -7.99 -13.73 -5.32
N ILE A 150 -6.95 -12.89 -5.27
CA ILE A 150 -7.04 -11.50 -5.70
C ILE A 150 -6.26 -11.34 -7.00
N SER A 151 -6.85 -10.66 -7.97
CA SER A 151 -6.22 -10.42 -9.26
C SER A 151 -6.48 -9.01 -9.72
N PRO A 152 -5.51 -8.39 -10.42
CA PRO A 152 -5.80 -7.20 -11.19
C PRO A 152 -6.81 -7.51 -12.27
N ILE A 153 -7.60 -6.51 -12.64
CA ILE A 153 -8.46 -6.58 -13.82
C ILE A 153 -8.03 -5.55 -14.86
N LYS A 154 -7.34 -4.48 -14.45
CA LYS A 154 -6.81 -3.45 -15.36
C LYS A 154 -5.48 -2.87 -14.82
N PRO A 155 -4.45 -2.70 -15.67
CA PRO A 155 -3.33 -1.87 -15.32
C PRO A 155 -3.79 -0.42 -15.10
N LEU A 156 -3.10 0.30 -14.21
CA LEU A 156 -3.23 1.74 -14.07
C LEU A 156 -2.36 2.39 -15.15
N GLU A 157 -3.00 3.12 -16.06
CA GLU A 157 -2.31 4.01 -16.98
C GLU A 157 -2.11 5.35 -16.26
N PHE A 158 -0.86 5.81 -16.17
CA PHE A 158 -0.53 7.13 -15.64
C PHE A 158 -0.39 8.10 -16.83
N GLU A 159 -1.16 9.19 -16.84
CA GLU A 159 -1.05 10.23 -17.88
C GLU A 159 0.33 10.91 -17.86
N ASP A 160 0.84 11.18 -16.66
CA ASP A 160 2.16 11.75 -16.40
C ASP A 160 2.73 11.11 -15.14
N GLU A 161 3.34 9.95 -15.31
CA GLU A 161 3.90 9.17 -14.21
C GLU A 161 4.98 9.94 -13.45
N CYS A 162 5.86 10.65 -14.16
CA CYS A 162 6.92 11.43 -13.52
C CYS A 162 6.31 12.45 -12.57
N ARG A 163 5.26 13.17 -12.97
CA ARG A 163 4.59 14.13 -12.09
C ARG A 163 3.83 13.46 -10.94
N ILE A 164 3.21 12.30 -11.16
CA ILE A 164 2.45 11.59 -10.11
C ILE A 164 3.38 10.99 -9.05
N LEU A 165 4.56 10.52 -9.45
CA LEU A 165 5.51 9.83 -8.55
C LEU A 165 6.59 10.74 -7.99
N THR A 166 6.62 12.00 -8.44
CA THR A 166 7.54 13.00 -7.92
C THR A 166 6.78 13.94 -6.99
N PRO A 167 7.28 14.19 -5.76
CA PRO A 167 6.70 15.18 -4.87
C PRO A 167 6.58 16.55 -5.54
N GLN A 168 5.50 17.27 -5.23
CA GLN A 168 5.24 18.60 -5.78
C GLN A 168 5.57 19.67 -4.74
N LEU A 169 6.23 20.75 -5.18
CA LEU A 169 6.52 21.93 -4.37
C LEU A 169 5.33 22.88 -4.45
N ASP A 170 4.47 22.82 -3.45
CA ASP A 170 3.25 23.63 -3.40
C ASP A 170 3.49 25.04 -2.87
N HIS A 171 4.59 25.25 -2.13
CA HIS A 171 4.92 26.56 -1.58
C HIS A 171 5.26 27.56 -2.71
N PRO A 172 4.63 28.75 -2.76
CA PRO A 172 4.79 29.70 -3.87
C PRO A 172 6.26 30.05 -4.18
N ASP A 173 7.08 30.17 -3.13
CA ASP A 173 8.49 30.55 -3.26
C ASP A 173 9.35 29.45 -3.91
N TYR A 174 8.95 28.19 -3.75
CA TYR A 174 9.68 27.01 -4.22
C TYR A 174 9.09 26.39 -5.47
N LYS A 175 7.84 26.73 -5.83
CA LYS A 175 7.11 26.15 -6.97
C LYS A 175 7.85 26.25 -8.30
N GLN A 176 8.54 27.38 -8.53
CA GLN A 176 9.38 27.61 -9.71
C GLN A 176 10.62 26.70 -9.76
N LEU A 177 11.02 26.13 -8.63
CA LEU A 177 12.17 25.23 -8.49
C LEU A 177 11.77 23.76 -8.62
N GLN A 178 10.54 23.43 -9.04
CA GLN A 178 10.07 22.04 -9.20
C GLN A 178 11.00 21.20 -10.09
N PHE A 179 11.69 21.82 -11.05
CA PHE A 179 12.66 21.14 -11.92
C PHE A 179 13.78 20.46 -11.12
N THR A 180 14.18 21.03 -9.97
CA THR A 180 15.20 20.47 -9.06
C THR A 180 14.75 19.15 -8.44
N ILE A 181 13.44 18.95 -8.26
CA ILE A 181 12.85 17.70 -7.79
C ILE A 181 12.69 16.71 -8.95
N ASN A 182 12.37 17.19 -10.14
CA ASN A 182 12.08 16.34 -11.29
C ASN A 182 13.31 15.63 -11.89
N THR A 183 14.50 16.24 -11.81
CA THR A 183 15.71 15.69 -12.41
C THR A 183 16.96 16.10 -11.65
N THR A 184 18.06 15.38 -11.85
CA THR A 184 19.40 15.76 -11.40
C THR A 184 20.30 16.21 -12.56
N GLN A 185 19.77 16.20 -13.79
CA GLN A 185 20.51 16.45 -15.03
C GLN A 185 20.58 17.94 -15.36
N PHE A 186 21.11 18.72 -14.44
CA PHE A 186 21.37 20.14 -14.63
C PHE A 186 22.69 20.52 -13.99
N ILE A 187 23.26 21.63 -14.43
CA ILE A 187 24.52 22.16 -13.90
C ILE A 187 24.24 23.37 -13.04
N GLN A 188 25.07 23.57 -12.02
CA GLN A 188 24.96 24.67 -11.07
C GLN A 188 24.94 26.06 -11.72
N ASN A 189 25.58 26.25 -12.88
CA ASN A 189 25.56 27.54 -13.57
C ASN A 189 24.15 27.96 -14.03
N HIS A 190 23.22 27.01 -14.17
CA HIS A 190 21.82 27.31 -14.44
C HIS A 190 21.19 28.15 -13.30
N VAL A 191 21.59 27.89 -12.05
CA VAL A 191 21.11 28.58 -10.84
C VAL A 191 21.37 30.08 -10.94
N ILE A 192 22.63 30.46 -11.22
CA ILE A 192 23.09 31.85 -11.20
C ILE A 192 22.40 32.68 -12.28
N VAL A 193 22.15 32.08 -13.45
CA VAL A 193 21.48 32.75 -14.57
C VAL A 193 20.01 33.05 -14.25
N GLN A 194 19.35 32.22 -13.42
CA GLN A 194 17.95 32.40 -13.09
C GLN A 194 17.69 33.21 -11.82
N LEU A 195 18.72 33.58 -11.04
CA LEU A 195 18.59 34.37 -9.81
C LEU A 195 17.78 35.66 -9.98
N SER A 196 17.88 36.32 -11.15
CA SER A 196 17.11 37.54 -11.44
C SER A 196 15.61 37.31 -11.63
N ASN A 197 15.19 36.06 -11.88
CA ASN A 197 13.83 35.70 -12.26
C ASN A 197 13.02 35.13 -11.09
N TYR A 198 13.65 34.95 -9.93
CA TYR A 198 13.04 34.29 -8.77
C TYR A 198 12.43 35.28 -7.78
N SER A 199 11.41 34.80 -7.06
CA SER A 199 10.70 35.56 -6.01
C SER A 199 11.66 36.20 -4.98
N PRO A 200 11.43 37.47 -4.58
CA PRO A 200 12.26 38.18 -3.61
C PRO A 200 12.09 37.73 -2.14
N SER A 201 11.18 36.78 -1.87
CA SER A 201 10.89 36.28 -0.52
C SER A 201 11.99 35.38 0.06
N LEU A 202 12.69 34.61 -0.76
CA LEU A 202 13.78 33.74 -0.31
C LEU A 202 15.10 34.51 -0.23
N LYS A 203 15.92 34.18 0.78
CA LYS A 203 17.29 34.69 0.84
C LYS A 203 18.07 34.15 -0.36
N PRO A 204 18.93 34.96 -1.01
CA PRO A 204 19.72 34.49 -2.16
C PRO A 204 20.55 33.23 -1.87
N ALA A 205 21.13 33.11 -0.67
CA ALA A 205 21.90 31.92 -0.28
C ALA A 205 21.02 30.67 -0.20
N GLN A 206 19.85 30.77 0.44
CA GLN A 206 18.87 29.68 0.55
C GLN A 206 18.41 29.21 -0.84
N LEU A 207 18.15 30.16 -1.74
CA LEU A 207 17.74 29.88 -3.11
C LEU A 207 18.83 29.17 -3.92
N VAL A 208 20.07 29.69 -3.87
CA VAL A 208 21.21 29.08 -4.57
C VAL A 208 21.42 27.65 -4.10
N GLU A 209 21.32 27.41 -2.80
CA GLU A 209 21.57 26.11 -2.23
C GLU A 209 20.47 25.10 -2.52
N PHE A 210 19.20 25.51 -2.40
CA PHE A 210 18.06 24.68 -2.79
C PHE A 210 18.17 24.24 -4.25
N ASP A 211 18.45 25.19 -5.14
CA ASP A 211 18.56 24.95 -6.57
C ASP A 211 19.74 24.02 -6.90
N SER A 212 20.91 24.30 -6.30
CA SER A 212 22.15 23.56 -6.56
C SER A 212 22.17 22.17 -5.91
N PHE A 213 21.33 21.90 -4.91
CA PHE A 213 21.39 20.69 -4.09
C PHE A 213 21.42 19.39 -4.88
N ARG A 214 20.69 19.35 -6.01
CA ARG A 214 20.54 18.16 -6.85
C ARG A 214 21.23 18.27 -8.21
N SER A 215 22.11 19.26 -8.38
CA SER A 215 22.94 19.40 -9.58
C SER A 215 23.95 18.24 -9.65
N GLY A 216 23.57 17.16 -10.32
CA GLY A 216 24.33 15.91 -10.38
C GLY A 216 23.98 14.94 -9.25
N HIS A 217 23.60 13.72 -9.61
CA HIS A 217 23.08 12.70 -8.68
C HIS A 217 24.14 12.17 -7.69
N ARG A 218 25.43 12.30 -8.01
CA ARG A 218 26.52 11.83 -7.13
C ARG A 218 26.86 12.81 -6.01
N LEU A 219 26.42 14.07 -6.12
CA LEU A 219 26.81 15.13 -5.19
C LEU A 219 25.80 15.34 -4.05
N GLN A 220 24.63 14.69 -4.10
CA GLN A 220 23.53 14.94 -3.17
C GLN A 220 23.92 14.74 -1.69
N TRP A 221 24.71 13.72 -1.37
CA TRP A 221 25.18 13.46 0.00
C TRP A 221 26.20 14.50 0.49
N TRP A 222 27.09 14.96 -0.38
CA TRP A 222 28.03 16.03 -0.07
C TRP A 222 27.30 17.36 0.16
N ASN A 223 26.33 17.67 -0.71
CA ASN A 223 25.50 18.85 -0.56
C ASN A 223 24.68 18.78 0.74
N LEU A 224 24.20 17.60 1.13
CA LEU A 224 23.51 17.42 2.41
C LEU A 224 24.43 17.71 3.59
N LEU A 225 25.67 17.21 3.57
CA LEU A 225 26.66 17.50 4.60
C LEU A 225 27.00 19.00 4.67
N SER A 226 27.04 19.68 3.52
CA SER A 226 27.23 21.13 3.45
C SER A 226 26.09 21.89 4.12
N ILE A 227 24.83 21.50 3.91
CA ILE A 227 23.68 22.14 4.56
C ILE A 227 23.78 22.02 6.08
N PHE A 228 24.18 20.85 6.60
CA PHE A 228 24.38 20.65 8.03
C PHE A 228 25.43 21.59 8.65
N GLU A 229 26.43 22.02 7.87
CA GLU A 229 27.47 22.96 8.32
C GLU A 229 27.04 24.42 8.16
N MET A 230 26.37 24.75 7.05
CA MET A 230 26.07 26.13 6.71
C MET A 230 24.75 26.64 7.32
N ASP A 231 23.88 25.74 7.81
CA ASP A 231 22.55 26.04 8.37
C ASP A 231 21.72 26.98 7.45
N SER A 232 21.81 26.69 6.17
CA SER A 232 21.36 27.53 5.07
C SER A 232 19.97 27.17 4.56
N LEU A 233 19.58 25.91 4.72
CA LEU A 233 18.24 25.38 4.44
C LEU A 233 17.65 24.79 5.72
N SER A 234 16.53 25.35 6.19
CA SER A 234 15.86 24.85 7.39
C SER A 234 15.09 23.57 7.10
N PHE A 235 15.38 22.49 7.82
CA PHE A 235 14.64 21.22 7.70
C PHE A 235 13.22 21.30 8.28
N ALA A 236 12.88 22.39 8.97
CA ALA A 236 11.52 22.67 9.40
C ALA A 236 10.62 23.13 8.25
N GLU A 237 11.18 23.49 7.09
CA GLU A 237 10.42 23.86 5.90
C GLU A 237 10.07 22.62 5.07
N GLU A 238 8.78 22.44 4.75
CA GLU A 238 8.28 21.28 4.01
C GLU A 238 8.95 21.11 2.63
N SER A 239 9.19 22.22 1.90
CA SER A 239 9.86 22.18 0.60
C SER A 239 11.30 21.67 0.69
N VAL A 240 12.02 22.04 1.77
CA VAL A 240 13.38 21.57 2.04
C VAL A 240 13.36 20.09 2.47
N ALA A 241 12.40 19.70 3.32
CA ALA A 241 12.21 18.30 3.70
C ALA A 241 11.94 17.42 2.46
N ILE A 242 11.07 17.87 1.54
CA ILE A 242 10.82 17.20 0.26
C ILE A 242 12.12 17.05 -0.55
N LEU A 243 12.89 18.12 -0.71
CA LEU A 243 14.15 18.11 -1.46
C LEU A 243 15.14 17.07 -0.92
N ILE A 244 15.32 17.03 0.40
CA ILE A 244 16.25 16.13 1.09
C ILE A 244 15.73 14.69 1.02
N ILE A 245 14.49 14.44 1.44
CA ILE A 245 13.89 13.10 1.48
C ILE A 245 13.86 12.48 0.09
N HIS A 246 13.43 13.25 -0.91
CA HIS A 246 13.41 12.77 -2.28
C HIS A 246 14.83 12.47 -2.79
N SER A 247 15.84 13.24 -2.38
CA SER A 247 17.23 12.98 -2.76
C SER A 247 17.80 11.71 -2.15
N ILE A 248 17.56 11.47 -0.86
CA ILE A 248 18.09 10.28 -0.19
C ILE A 248 17.35 9.00 -0.59
N LEU A 249 16.07 9.11 -1.01
CA LEU A 249 15.27 7.97 -1.45
C LEU A 249 15.37 7.68 -2.96
N GLN A 250 15.82 8.65 -3.76
CA GLN A 250 16.05 8.43 -5.18
C GLN A 250 17.12 7.35 -5.37
N TYR A 251 16.77 6.27 -6.06
CA TYR A 251 17.69 5.16 -6.28
C TYR A 251 18.92 5.59 -7.11
N GLY A 252 18.74 6.44 -8.13
CA GLY A 252 19.83 6.86 -9.03
C GLY A 252 20.20 5.79 -10.07
N PRO A 253 21.10 6.10 -11.01
CA PRO A 253 21.53 5.15 -12.04
C PRO A 253 22.36 4.01 -11.43
N LEU A 254 22.17 2.81 -11.96
CA LEU A 254 23.04 1.66 -11.70
C LEU A 254 24.33 1.78 -12.51
N ILE A 255 25.44 1.35 -11.91
CA ILE A 255 26.76 1.30 -12.57
C ILE A 255 26.66 0.32 -13.75
N SER A 256 26.51 0.84 -14.95
CA SER A 256 26.50 0.03 -16.17
C SER A 256 27.90 0.05 -16.79
N GLY A 257 28.60 -1.09 -16.76
CA GLY A 257 29.80 -1.30 -17.58
C GLY A 257 31.16 -1.40 -16.87
N SER A 258 31.22 -1.51 -15.55
CA SER A 258 32.47 -1.84 -14.85
C SER A 258 32.45 -3.30 -14.41
N SER A 259 33.14 -4.16 -15.14
CA SER A 259 33.43 -5.54 -14.73
C SER A 259 34.42 -5.64 -13.55
N THR A 260 34.79 -4.49 -12.93
CA THR A 260 35.88 -4.39 -11.95
C THR A 260 35.49 -3.72 -10.64
N LEU A 261 34.25 -3.28 -10.43
CA LEU A 261 33.80 -2.73 -9.13
C LEU A 261 32.79 -3.67 -8.46
N SER A 262 33.26 -4.31 -7.39
CA SER A 262 32.60 -5.30 -6.52
C SER A 262 31.22 -4.92 -5.95
N ASN A 263 30.73 -3.68 -6.10
CA ASN A 263 29.52 -3.22 -5.42
C ASN A 263 28.36 -3.00 -6.39
N SER A 264 28.03 -4.04 -7.16
CA SER A 264 26.95 -4.05 -8.17
C SER A 264 25.56 -3.73 -7.60
N TRP A 265 25.35 -3.80 -6.28
CA TRP A 265 24.06 -3.60 -5.64
C TRP A 265 23.80 -2.14 -5.23
N CYS A 266 24.86 -1.34 -4.96
CA CYS A 266 24.71 0.04 -4.49
C CYS A 266 24.69 1.01 -5.68
N PRO A 267 23.63 1.82 -5.85
CA PRO A 267 23.58 2.81 -6.92
C PRO A 267 24.63 3.91 -6.78
N GLU A 268 24.94 4.59 -7.89
CA GLU A 268 25.94 5.66 -7.92
C GLU A 268 25.62 6.80 -6.95
N SER A 269 24.34 7.14 -6.79
CA SER A 269 23.88 8.20 -5.88
C SER A 269 24.16 7.93 -4.41
N HIS A 270 24.50 6.69 -4.04
CA HIS A 270 24.68 6.28 -2.64
C HIS A 270 26.08 5.76 -2.32
N GLN A 271 27.03 5.84 -3.27
CA GLN A 271 28.37 5.27 -3.09
C GLN A 271 29.11 5.81 -1.86
N HIS A 272 28.94 7.08 -1.53
CA HIS A 272 29.56 7.70 -0.35
C HIS A 272 29.12 7.06 0.97
N LEU A 273 27.96 6.40 1.01
CA LEU A 273 27.50 5.70 2.20
C LEU A 273 28.30 4.41 2.49
N LEU A 274 29.11 3.95 1.54
CA LEU A 274 30.04 2.83 1.71
C LEU A 274 31.43 3.30 2.19
N GLU A 275 31.63 4.59 2.40
CA GLU A 275 32.88 5.16 2.90
C GLU A 275 32.76 5.45 4.40
N ASP A 276 33.42 4.67 5.24
CA ASP A 276 33.29 4.76 6.70
C ASP A 276 33.59 6.16 7.25
N HIS A 277 34.62 6.84 6.72
CA HIS A 277 34.96 8.22 7.10
C HIS A 277 33.84 9.21 6.79
N PHE A 278 33.17 9.05 5.64
CA PHE A 278 32.04 9.90 5.28
C PHE A 278 30.87 9.66 6.24
N ILE A 279 30.59 8.40 6.57
CA ILE A 279 29.55 8.03 7.53
C ILE A 279 29.85 8.58 8.92
N ASP A 280 31.09 8.51 9.40
CA ASP A 280 31.48 9.07 10.69
C ASP A 280 31.21 10.57 10.77
N GLU A 281 31.59 11.32 9.73
CA GLU A 281 31.34 12.76 9.68
C GLU A 281 29.84 13.05 9.65
N LEU A 282 29.08 12.31 8.83
CA LEU A 282 27.63 12.46 8.73
C LEU A 282 26.93 12.15 10.07
N ILE A 283 27.30 11.06 10.76
CA ILE A 283 26.77 10.72 12.08
C ILE A 283 27.05 11.84 13.07
N SER A 284 28.28 12.36 13.11
CA SER A 284 28.65 13.49 13.97
C SER A 284 27.75 14.70 13.74
N ARG A 285 27.41 15.02 12.49
CA ARG A 285 26.50 16.14 12.17
C ARG A 285 25.07 15.90 12.60
N LEU A 286 24.55 14.71 12.29
CA LEU A 286 23.19 14.32 12.68
C LEU A 286 23.04 14.30 14.19
N ASP A 287 24.03 13.78 14.91
CA ASP A 287 24.01 13.67 16.37
C ASP A 287 23.99 15.05 17.04
N ARG A 288 24.80 16.00 16.55
CA ARG A 288 24.78 17.41 16.98
C ARG A 288 23.43 18.07 16.71
N HIS A 289 22.89 17.93 15.50
CA HIS A 289 21.58 18.49 15.15
C HIS A 289 20.44 17.90 16.00
N LEU A 290 20.53 16.61 16.37
CA LEU A 290 19.57 15.99 17.29
C LEU A 290 19.66 16.57 18.70
N ASP A 291 20.88 16.85 19.20
CA ASP A 291 21.07 17.51 20.49
C ASP A 291 20.48 18.92 20.49
N ASP A 292 20.71 19.69 19.42
CA ASP A 292 20.17 21.03 19.25
C ASP A 292 18.63 21.02 19.16
N CYS A 293 18.06 20.00 18.52
CA CYS A 293 16.60 19.90 18.40
C CYS A 293 15.92 19.33 19.64
N ASP A 294 16.59 18.58 20.53
CA ASP A 294 15.95 17.83 21.64
C ASP A 294 15.00 18.68 22.52
N LEU A 295 15.30 19.97 22.69
CA LEU A 295 14.44 20.92 23.43
C LEU A 295 13.41 21.64 22.56
N ASN A 296 13.57 21.62 21.24
CA ASN A 296 12.77 22.34 20.26
C ASN A 296 11.75 21.43 19.55
N TRP A 297 10.81 20.90 20.32
CA TRP A 297 9.71 20.05 19.84
C TRP A 297 8.77 20.73 18.82
N GLN A 298 8.92 22.04 18.59
CA GLN A 298 8.09 22.79 17.65
C GLN A 298 8.40 22.47 16.18
N ASN A 299 9.56 21.89 15.89
CA ASN A 299 10.03 21.56 14.54
C ASN A 299 10.06 20.04 14.30
N GLU A 300 8.90 19.39 14.36
CA GLU A 300 8.73 17.94 14.18
C GLU A 300 9.32 17.39 12.88
N LEU A 301 9.31 18.20 11.81
CA LEU A 301 9.83 17.80 10.51
C LEU A 301 11.35 17.57 10.54
N VAL A 302 12.09 18.28 11.39
CA VAL A 302 13.53 18.08 11.56
C VAL A 302 13.82 16.65 12.02
N LEU A 303 13.07 16.15 13.01
CA LEU A 303 13.20 14.80 13.51
C LEU A 303 12.82 13.75 12.46
N VAL A 304 11.77 14.00 11.68
CA VAL A 304 11.37 13.14 10.55
C VAL A 304 12.51 13.04 9.52
N VAL A 305 13.04 14.18 9.07
CA VAL A 305 14.12 14.25 8.07
C VAL A 305 15.38 13.52 8.58
N ILE A 306 15.82 13.83 9.79
CA ILE A 306 17.00 13.18 10.40
C ILE A 306 16.79 11.67 10.52
N THR A 307 15.58 11.23 10.93
CA THR A 307 15.26 9.80 11.02
C THR A 307 15.33 9.14 9.64
N MET A 308 14.77 9.75 8.60
CA MET A 308 14.82 9.20 7.24
C MET A 308 16.24 9.13 6.69
N ILE A 309 17.08 10.14 6.95
CA ILE A 309 18.51 10.12 6.62
C ILE A 309 19.18 8.95 7.33
N THR A 310 19.00 8.84 8.66
CA THR A 310 19.59 7.80 9.50
C THR A 310 19.22 6.41 9.01
N MET A 311 17.94 6.17 8.71
CA MET A 311 17.47 4.86 8.23
C MET A 311 17.98 4.55 6.82
N ARG A 312 18.11 5.55 5.95
CA ARG A 312 18.71 5.36 4.63
C ARG A 312 20.19 5.00 4.73
N VAL A 313 20.93 5.64 5.63
CA VAL A 313 22.32 5.29 5.95
C VAL A 313 22.37 3.86 6.48
N LEU A 314 21.48 3.49 7.40
CA LEU A 314 21.43 2.14 7.97
C LEU A 314 21.19 1.06 6.93
N THR A 315 20.43 1.33 5.86
CA THR A 315 20.22 0.36 4.78
C THR A 315 21.50 0.09 3.99
N ILE A 316 22.37 1.09 3.83
CA ILE A 316 23.46 1.04 2.83
C ILE A 316 24.84 0.89 3.46
N CYS A 317 25.06 1.43 4.66
CA CYS A 317 26.39 1.51 5.26
C CYS A 317 27.03 0.13 5.48
N ASN A 318 28.36 0.13 5.53
CA ASN A 318 29.13 -1.07 5.86
C ASN A 318 28.82 -1.58 7.27
N ALA A 319 29.04 -2.88 7.49
CA ALA A 319 28.84 -3.54 8.77
C ALA A 319 29.61 -2.87 9.93
N THR A 320 30.77 -2.27 9.64
CA THR A 320 31.62 -1.54 10.59
C THR A 320 30.94 -0.35 11.26
N ARG A 321 29.89 0.21 10.64
CA ARG A 321 29.18 1.41 11.13
C ARG A 321 27.74 1.17 11.52
N VAL A 322 27.22 -0.05 11.36
CA VAL A 322 25.83 -0.39 11.68
C VAL A 322 25.48 -0.03 13.11
N ASP A 323 26.31 -0.40 14.09
CA ASP A 323 26.03 -0.12 15.51
C ASP A 323 25.95 1.39 15.81
N ASN A 324 26.82 2.20 15.20
CA ASN A 324 26.79 3.65 15.34
C ASN A 324 25.48 4.26 14.79
N VAL A 325 25.04 3.78 13.63
CA VAL A 325 23.80 4.26 12.99
C VAL A 325 22.56 3.78 13.73
N VAL A 326 22.59 2.55 14.26
CA VAL A 326 21.53 2.00 15.14
C VAL A 326 21.39 2.86 16.39
N ASN A 327 22.49 3.24 17.04
CA ASN A 327 22.45 4.13 18.20
C ASN A 327 21.82 5.48 17.87
N LEU A 328 22.11 6.03 16.69
CA LEU A 328 21.49 7.27 16.21
C LEU A 328 19.98 7.10 15.96
N ALA A 329 19.55 5.97 15.39
CA ALA A 329 18.12 5.66 15.19
C ALA A 329 17.39 5.53 16.54
N ILE A 330 18.01 4.89 17.54
CA ILE A 330 17.48 4.79 18.90
C ILE A 330 17.40 6.20 19.55
N LYS A 331 18.39 7.06 19.33
CA LYS A 331 18.36 8.45 19.80
C LYS A 331 17.17 9.22 19.21
N CYS A 332 16.94 9.10 17.90
CA CYS A 332 15.77 9.68 17.23
C CYS A 332 14.46 9.22 17.89
N ARG A 333 14.32 7.91 18.14
CA ARG A 333 13.12 7.34 18.78
C ARG A 333 12.91 7.90 20.19
N LYS A 334 13.97 7.96 21.02
CA LYS A 334 13.89 8.50 22.38
C LYS A 334 13.46 9.96 22.41
N ILE A 335 13.99 10.78 21.51
CA ILE A 335 13.59 12.18 21.36
C ILE A 335 12.12 12.26 20.96
N GLY A 336 11.68 11.45 19.98
CA GLY A 336 10.29 11.42 19.55
C GLY A 336 9.32 10.98 20.65
N GLU A 337 9.64 9.94 21.43
CA GLU A 337 8.86 9.51 22.59
C GLU A 337 8.73 10.62 23.64
N LYS A 338 9.85 11.28 23.97
CA LYS A 338 9.86 12.44 24.87
C LYS A 338 8.97 13.57 24.36
N TRP A 339 9.02 13.88 23.05
CA TRP A 339 8.18 14.92 22.47
C TRP A 339 6.70 14.54 22.46
N ILE A 340 6.35 13.29 22.19
CA ILE A 340 4.96 12.80 22.30
C ILE A 340 4.43 13.04 23.71
N ASP A 341 5.21 12.72 24.75
CA ASP A 341 4.83 12.96 26.14
C ASP A 341 4.65 14.45 26.45
N LEU A 342 5.58 15.30 25.98
CA LEU A 342 5.53 16.76 26.19
C LEU A 342 4.33 17.40 25.49
N ILE A 343 4.07 17.03 24.24
CA ILE A 343 2.95 17.57 23.46
C ILE A 343 1.63 17.06 24.05
N SER A 344 1.56 15.79 24.47
CA SER A 344 0.37 15.23 25.13
C SER A 344 0.03 15.96 26.42
N LYS A 345 1.02 16.28 27.26
CA LYS A 345 0.83 17.10 28.46
C LYS A 345 0.37 18.51 28.11
N SER A 346 0.96 19.12 27.08
CA SER A 346 0.56 20.45 26.61
C SER A 346 -0.92 20.48 26.19
N ILE A 347 -1.39 19.47 25.44
CA ILE A 347 -2.79 19.34 25.02
C ILE A 347 -3.75 19.32 26.23
N GLN A 348 -3.37 18.65 27.33
CA GLN A 348 -4.21 18.58 28.54
C GLN A 348 -4.35 19.92 29.27
N THR A 349 -3.40 20.82 29.08
CA THR A 349 -3.41 22.15 29.73
C THR A 349 -4.15 23.22 28.94
N ILE A 350 -4.47 22.97 27.67
CA ILE A 350 -5.14 23.93 26.79
C ILE A 350 -6.63 24.01 27.13
N SER A 351 -7.16 25.23 27.17
CA SER A 351 -8.59 25.48 27.38
C SER A 351 -9.44 24.79 26.30
N PRO A 352 -10.59 24.17 26.64
CA PRO A 352 -11.51 23.57 25.67
C PRO A 352 -12.00 24.52 24.56
N SER A 353 -11.82 25.83 24.72
CA SER A 353 -12.18 26.85 23.73
C SER A 353 -11.20 26.99 22.56
N ALA A 354 -10.00 26.39 22.63
CA ALA A 354 -8.95 26.49 21.60
C ALA A 354 -8.79 25.18 20.80
N LEU A 355 -9.88 24.74 20.16
CA LEU A 355 -9.92 23.46 19.42
C LEU A 355 -8.88 23.39 18.28
N ASP A 356 -8.64 24.48 17.56
CA ASP A 356 -7.67 24.56 16.46
C ASP A 356 -6.22 24.32 16.92
N GLU A 357 -5.84 24.84 18.10
CA GLU A 357 -4.51 24.62 18.67
C GLU A 357 -4.32 23.16 19.08
N VAL A 358 -5.35 22.54 19.65
CA VAL A 358 -5.34 21.11 20.00
C VAL A 358 -5.19 20.24 18.75
N GLU A 359 -5.88 20.57 17.66
CA GLU A 359 -5.77 19.83 16.40
C GLU A 359 -4.37 19.94 15.79
N LYS A 360 -3.76 21.14 15.78
CA LYS A 360 -2.38 21.33 15.35
C LYS A 360 -1.39 20.49 16.17
N LEU A 361 -1.53 20.47 17.50
CA LEU A 361 -0.67 19.65 18.35
C LEU A 361 -0.88 18.14 18.13
N ARG A 362 -2.10 17.70 17.83
CA ARG A 362 -2.36 16.30 17.45
C ARG A 362 -1.66 15.92 16.16
N LEU A 363 -1.70 16.80 15.14
CA LEU A 363 -0.94 16.58 13.90
C LEU A 363 0.56 16.51 14.15
N LYS A 364 1.10 17.34 15.06
CA LYS A 364 2.51 17.23 15.49
C LYS A 364 2.81 15.87 16.11
N ILE A 365 1.97 15.37 17.02
CA ILE A 365 2.12 14.02 17.61
C ILE A 365 2.14 12.95 16.51
N VAL A 366 1.28 13.06 15.50
CA VAL A 366 1.26 12.12 14.36
C VAL A 366 2.60 12.15 13.63
N ASN A 367 3.12 13.33 13.28
CA ASN A 367 4.40 13.47 12.58
C ASN A 367 5.58 12.93 13.40
N VAL A 368 5.62 13.22 14.70
CA VAL A 368 6.63 12.68 15.62
C VAL A 368 6.49 11.15 15.73
N GLY A 369 5.27 10.64 15.86
CA GLY A 369 5.00 9.20 15.88
C GLY A 369 5.46 8.50 14.60
N VAL A 370 5.26 9.14 13.43
CA VAL A 370 5.79 8.66 12.16
C VAL A 370 7.31 8.55 12.21
N SER A 371 8.02 9.55 12.72
CA SER A 371 9.48 9.46 12.89
C SER A 371 9.88 8.25 13.77
N CYS A 372 9.20 8.02 14.89
CA CYS A 372 9.46 6.86 15.75
C CYS A 372 9.23 5.53 15.02
N ILE A 373 8.13 5.40 14.27
CA ILE A 373 7.80 4.18 13.50
C ILE A 373 8.83 3.96 12.39
N LEU A 374 9.28 5.02 11.71
CA LEU A 374 10.27 4.94 10.65
C LEU A 374 11.61 4.37 11.15
N THR A 375 11.93 4.48 12.45
CA THR A 375 13.14 3.85 13.00
C THR A 375 13.17 2.33 12.89
N PHE A 376 12.06 1.68 12.52
CA PHE A 376 11.97 0.25 12.25
C PHE A 376 11.96 -0.08 10.74
N SER A 377 12.02 0.94 9.86
CA SER A 377 12.02 0.78 8.41
C SER A 377 13.38 0.28 7.89
N THR A 378 13.67 -0.99 8.13
CA THR A 378 14.87 -1.68 7.63
C THR A 378 14.54 -3.11 7.20
N ASP A 379 15.51 -3.78 6.58
CA ASP A 379 15.40 -5.17 6.14
C ASP A 379 15.29 -6.13 7.35
N GLN A 380 14.64 -7.27 7.16
CA GLN A 380 14.31 -8.20 8.26
C GLN A 380 15.54 -8.67 9.06
N ASP A 381 16.71 -8.73 8.44
CA ASP A 381 17.97 -9.10 9.08
C ASP A 381 18.47 -8.04 10.07
N ARG A 382 18.16 -6.75 9.85
CA ARG A 382 18.59 -5.64 10.69
C ARG A 382 17.56 -5.19 11.72
N ILE A 383 16.30 -5.61 11.61
CA ILE A 383 15.23 -5.23 12.56
C ILE A 383 15.61 -5.60 14.00
N SER A 384 16.23 -6.76 14.21
CA SER A 384 16.61 -7.23 15.55
C SER A 384 17.58 -6.30 16.29
N LEU A 385 18.33 -5.46 15.56
CA LEU A 385 19.25 -4.49 16.14
C LEU A 385 18.53 -3.24 16.68
N LEU A 386 17.27 -3.04 16.30
CA LEU A 386 16.47 -1.85 16.60
C LEU A 386 15.36 -2.12 17.62
N LEU A 387 15.18 -3.37 18.05
CA LEU A 387 14.27 -3.79 19.12
C LEU A 387 14.95 -3.59 20.47
#